data_AF-A0AA42VF13-F1
#
_entry.id   AF-A0AA42VF13-F1
#
_cell.length_a   1.000
_cell.length_b   1.000
_cell.length_c   1.000
_cell.angle_alpha   90.00
_cell.angle_beta   90.00
_cell.angle_gamma   90.00
#
_symmetry.space_group_name_H-M   'P 1'
#
loop_
_entity.id
_entity.type
_entity.pdbx_description
1 polymer ?
#
loop_
_entity_poly.entity_id
_entity_poly.type
_entity_poly.pdbx_seq_one_letter_code
_entity_poly.pdbx_strand_id
1 'polypeptide(L)'
;MPIDQRLTVAKARLSDEVNKIIDESSQLSKEQKRPIASGPYKNHFVVADFFDSVILDATISKAICDAVKTSNASKSLKNSFKHEPADASLGWLIRNSKTILKAQEVVLIAIKYFRRRVYDDSLITSIGNKSEINYLKELHFHLGLIINLVKSSKMIKRRTVTYSPDFCELCWRLVNKSETIRLSGHEDDKNQNYSMRYCLEHHPKKSATKYYRDRSAIVSAFDRLDDEFKDNIIYINKCTKQNYISLSQIISKFAPRTIIKDFNGHSWKDCANSILQTSKEFYPSAYEKINNVSIDKLPSWKDWFLAVIQELDTSSSKSPESPESPESPKSSKSSKSSNSDISNWNDTCIAWKLKSDEQDFTKDLVGWGVLLNVLRRYEAVSKINEIKSNQKASKRITPIKNKIIELVNEQKEKHNKITVSKISKQLNISRAYVYNVIKELNLL
;
A
#
# COMPACT_ATOMS: atom_id res chain seq x y z
N MET A 1 -53.05 11.39 -18.61
CA MET A 1 -52.11 10.55 -19.37
C MET A 1 -52.03 9.17 -18.72
N PRO A 2 -52.17 8.06 -19.47
CA PRO A 2 -52.02 6.70 -18.95
C PRO A 2 -50.69 6.54 -18.19
N ILE A 3 -50.67 5.69 -17.16
CA ILE A 3 -49.51 5.53 -16.28
C ILE A 3 -48.24 5.12 -17.05
N ASP A 4 -48.37 4.21 -18.01
CA ASP A 4 -47.26 3.73 -18.84
C ASP A 4 -46.64 4.84 -19.71
N GLN A 5 -47.49 5.66 -20.31
CA GLN A 5 -47.04 6.79 -21.12
C GLN A 5 -46.38 7.85 -20.24
N ARG A 6 -46.95 8.12 -19.05
CA ARG A 6 -46.37 9.05 -18.06
C ARG A 6 -44.99 8.60 -17.59
N LEU A 7 -44.85 7.33 -17.21
CA LEU A 7 -43.57 6.78 -16.74
C LEU A 7 -42.55 6.71 -17.87
N THR A 8 -42.98 6.48 -19.11
CA THR A 8 -42.08 6.54 -20.28
C THR A 8 -41.51 7.94 -20.48
N VAL A 9 -42.35 8.98 -20.42
CA VAL A 9 -41.92 10.39 -20.50
C VAL A 9 -41.02 10.76 -19.31
N ALA A 10 -41.43 10.40 -18.09
CA ALA A 10 -40.66 10.68 -16.89
C ALA A 10 -39.29 9.99 -16.90
N LYS A 11 -39.21 8.78 -17.46
CA LYS A 11 -37.94 8.04 -17.63
C LYS A 11 -37.00 8.75 -18.60
N ALA A 12 -37.51 9.22 -19.75
CA ALA A 12 -36.71 9.99 -20.70
C ALA A 12 -36.16 11.26 -20.06
N ARG A 13 -37.02 12.02 -19.36
CA ARG A 13 -36.62 13.22 -18.60
C ARG A 13 -35.53 12.92 -17.56
N LEU A 14 -35.67 11.82 -16.80
CA LEU A 14 -34.66 11.38 -15.83
C LEU A 14 -33.30 11.19 -16.51
N SER A 15 -33.27 10.49 -17.66
CA SER A 15 -32.03 10.24 -18.38
C SER A 15 -31.38 11.52 -18.89
N ASP A 16 -32.16 12.43 -19.48
CA ASP A 16 -31.66 13.69 -20.02
C ASP A 16 -31.10 14.60 -18.93
N GLU A 17 -31.84 14.77 -17.83
CA GLU A 17 -31.42 15.62 -16.71
C GLU A 17 -30.18 15.06 -16.00
N VAL A 18 -30.13 13.74 -15.74
CA VAL A 18 -28.97 13.14 -15.09
C VAL A 18 -27.72 13.28 -15.96
N ASN A 19 -27.81 12.98 -17.26
CA ASN A 19 -26.67 13.09 -18.16
C ASN A 19 -26.16 14.54 -18.24
N LYS A 20 -27.06 15.51 -18.39
CA LYS A 20 -26.73 16.93 -18.38
C LYS A 20 -25.99 17.34 -17.10
N ILE A 21 -26.50 16.96 -15.93
CA ILE A 21 -25.89 17.30 -14.64
C ILE A 21 -24.54 16.60 -14.48
N ILE A 22 -24.37 15.37 -14.97
CA ILE A 22 -23.09 14.67 -14.95
C ILE A 22 -22.03 15.42 -15.78
N ASP A 23 -22.40 15.91 -16.96
CA ASP A 23 -21.50 16.65 -17.83
C ASP A 23 -21.10 18.01 -17.21
N GLU A 24 -22.09 18.77 -16.73
CA GLU A 24 -21.88 20.04 -16.03
C GLU A 24 -21.03 19.86 -14.76
N SER A 25 -21.34 18.86 -13.94
CA SER A 25 -20.60 18.56 -12.71
C SER A 25 -19.16 18.11 -13.00
N SER A 26 -18.96 17.34 -14.08
CA SER A 26 -17.63 16.92 -14.53
C SER A 26 -16.78 18.11 -14.95
N GLN A 27 -17.36 19.08 -15.65
CA GLN A 27 -16.70 20.31 -16.04
C GLN A 27 -16.37 21.18 -14.82
N LEU A 28 -17.35 21.42 -13.94
CA LEU A 28 -17.17 22.21 -12.73
C LEU A 28 -16.07 21.64 -11.81
N SER A 29 -16.03 20.31 -11.66
CA SER A 29 -14.99 19.63 -10.87
C SER A 29 -13.59 19.82 -11.46
N LYS A 30 -13.46 19.83 -12.80
CA LYS A 30 -12.20 20.09 -13.50
C LYS A 30 -11.75 21.54 -13.32
N GLU A 31 -12.66 22.49 -13.52
CA GLU A 31 -12.36 23.93 -13.45
C GLU A 31 -11.99 24.38 -12.04
N GLN A 32 -12.75 23.96 -11.03
CA GLN A 32 -12.55 24.42 -9.65
C GLN A 32 -11.55 23.58 -8.83
N LYS A 33 -11.02 22.50 -9.42
CA LYS A 33 -10.13 21.52 -8.74
C LYS A 33 -10.72 20.97 -7.43
N ARG A 34 -12.06 20.99 -7.29
CA ARG A 34 -12.79 20.46 -6.12
C ARG A 34 -13.40 19.10 -6.46
N PRO A 35 -13.08 18.03 -5.71
CA PRO A 35 -13.66 16.71 -5.92
C PRO A 35 -15.14 16.67 -5.50
N ILE A 36 -15.90 15.84 -6.20
CA ILE A 36 -17.29 15.54 -5.84
C ILE A 36 -17.30 14.36 -4.85
N ALA A 37 -18.11 14.44 -3.81
CA ALA A 37 -18.21 13.41 -2.79
C ALA A 37 -19.64 12.99 -2.51
N SER A 38 -19.80 11.76 -2.03
CA SER A 38 -21.10 11.19 -1.65
C SER A 38 -21.66 11.73 -0.34
N GLY A 39 -20.97 12.64 0.35
CA GLY A 39 -21.36 13.15 1.66
C GLY A 39 -20.68 14.49 1.98
N PRO A 40 -21.03 15.11 3.11
CA PRO A 40 -20.53 16.42 3.50
C PRO A 40 -19.07 16.29 3.98
N TYR A 41 -18.13 16.64 3.12
CA TYR A 41 -16.71 16.76 3.45
C TYR A 41 -16.27 18.21 3.23
N LYS A 42 -15.44 18.74 4.15
CA LYS A 42 -14.82 20.05 3.98
C LYS A 42 -14.10 20.09 2.62
N ASN A 43 -14.36 21.13 1.82
CA ASN A 43 -13.79 21.36 0.48
C ASN A 43 -14.22 20.36 -0.62
N HIS A 44 -15.38 19.69 -0.49
CA HIS A 44 -15.96 18.86 -1.54
C HIS A 44 -17.34 19.39 -1.94
N PHE A 45 -17.71 19.16 -3.19
CA PHE A 45 -19.11 19.30 -3.58
C PHE A 45 -19.89 18.04 -3.14
N VAL A 46 -21.04 18.24 -2.50
CA VAL A 46 -21.91 17.13 -2.12
C VAL A 46 -22.69 16.71 -3.35
N VAL A 47 -22.50 15.47 -3.78
CA VAL A 47 -23.09 14.94 -5.02
C VAL A 47 -24.61 15.09 -5.04
N ALA A 48 -25.26 14.92 -3.89
CA ALA A 48 -26.72 14.99 -3.79
C ALA A 48 -27.27 16.36 -4.19
N ASP A 49 -26.53 17.43 -3.92
CA ASP A 49 -26.97 18.81 -4.18
C ASP A 49 -27.09 19.08 -5.68
N PHE A 50 -26.23 18.48 -6.51
CA PHE A 50 -26.34 18.59 -7.96
C PHE A 50 -27.62 17.95 -8.52
N PHE A 51 -28.19 16.95 -7.82
CA PHE A 51 -29.33 16.17 -8.30
C PHE A 51 -30.64 16.54 -7.61
N ASP A 52 -30.71 17.69 -6.92
CA ASP A 52 -31.94 18.17 -6.29
C ASP A 52 -33.00 18.62 -7.31
N SER A 53 -32.58 19.08 -8.48
CA SER A 53 -33.49 19.45 -9.57
C SER A 53 -34.09 18.25 -10.29
N VAL A 54 -33.55 17.04 -10.10
CA VAL A 54 -34.01 15.83 -10.78
C VAL A 54 -35.18 15.21 -10.03
N ILE A 55 -36.40 15.55 -10.44
CA ILE A 55 -37.63 15.12 -9.78
C ILE A 55 -38.03 13.71 -10.24
N LEU A 56 -38.11 12.79 -9.28
CA LEU A 56 -38.59 11.42 -9.50
C LEU A 56 -40.12 11.41 -9.61
N ASP A 57 -40.66 10.53 -10.45
CA ASP A 57 -42.12 10.38 -10.53
C ASP A 57 -42.70 9.97 -9.17
N ALA A 58 -43.78 10.62 -8.74
CA ALA A 58 -44.40 10.38 -7.43
C ALA A 58 -44.76 8.90 -7.21
N THR A 59 -45.22 8.20 -8.25
CA THR A 59 -45.53 6.76 -8.14
C THR A 59 -44.28 5.94 -7.86
N ILE A 60 -43.14 6.30 -8.46
CA ILE A 60 -41.87 5.62 -8.24
C ILE A 60 -41.29 5.93 -6.86
N SER A 61 -41.41 7.17 -6.41
CA SER A 61 -40.97 7.59 -5.07
C SER A 61 -41.74 6.85 -3.97
N LYS A 62 -43.07 6.76 -4.12
CA LYS A 62 -43.95 5.97 -3.26
C LYS A 62 -43.55 4.51 -3.22
N ALA A 63 -43.40 3.93 -4.41
CA ALA A 63 -42.97 2.55 -4.64
C ALA A 63 -41.66 2.21 -3.90
N ILE A 64 -40.68 3.11 -3.95
CA ILE A 64 -39.42 2.95 -3.22
C ILE A 64 -39.66 2.97 -1.71
N CYS A 65 -40.46 3.92 -1.19
CA CYS A 65 -40.75 4.01 0.23
C CYS A 65 -41.45 2.75 0.76
N ASP A 66 -42.46 2.26 0.04
CA ASP A 66 -43.22 1.06 0.40
C ASP A 66 -42.32 -0.19 0.38
N ALA A 67 -41.48 -0.34 -0.64
CA ALA A 67 -40.52 -1.43 -0.72
C ALA A 67 -39.52 -1.43 0.45
N VAL A 68 -39.01 -0.25 0.85
CA VAL A 68 -38.09 -0.14 1.99
C VAL A 68 -38.81 -0.50 3.30
N LYS A 69 -40.02 0.02 3.52
CA LYS A 69 -40.83 -0.25 4.73
C LYS A 69 -41.12 -1.74 4.91
N THR A 70 -41.47 -2.42 3.82
CA THR A 70 -41.85 -3.85 3.78
C THR A 70 -40.65 -4.81 3.76
N SER A 71 -39.47 -4.36 3.35
CA SER A 71 -38.26 -5.20 3.31
C SER A 71 -37.65 -5.50 4.69
N ASN A 72 -36.66 -6.40 4.74
CA ASN A 72 -35.80 -6.63 5.92
C ASN A 72 -34.71 -5.55 6.10
N ALA A 73 -34.89 -4.35 5.55
CA ALA A 73 -33.96 -3.25 5.72
C ALA A 73 -33.79 -2.83 7.19
N SER A 74 -32.62 -2.29 7.53
CA SER A 74 -32.32 -1.80 8.88
C SER A 74 -33.34 -0.75 9.36
N LYS A 75 -33.61 -0.71 10.67
CA LYS A 75 -34.53 0.25 11.30
C LYS A 75 -34.17 1.71 10.97
N SER A 76 -32.86 2.03 10.93
CA SER A 76 -32.38 3.37 10.54
C SER A 76 -32.77 3.74 9.11
N LEU A 77 -32.71 2.80 8.17
CA LEU A 77 -33.10 3.05 6.78
C LEU A 77 -34.62 3.22 6.70
N LYS A 78 -35.40 2.35 7.32
CA LYS A 78 -36.87 2.46 7.36
C LYS A 78 -37.34 3.80 7.92
N ASN A 79 -36.70 4.29 8.99
CA ASN A 79 -37.02 5.59 9.57
C ASN A 79 -36.73 6.75 8.61
N SER A 80 -35.69 6.64 7.78
CA SER A 80 -35.32 7.70 6.81
C SER A 80 -36.32 7.80 5.65
N PHE A 81 -37.09 6.74 5.39
CA PHE A 81 -38.15 6.69 4.37
C PHE A 81 -39.56 6.69 4.99
N LYS A 82 -39.69 7.15 6.24
CA LYS A 82 -40.99 7.16 6.95
C LYS A 82 -41.97 8.16 6.31
N HIS A 83 -41.46 9.34 5.95
CA HIS A 83 -42.23 10.41 5.33
C HIS A 83 -41.98 10.40 3.82
N GLU A 84 -43.07 10.29 3.06
CA GLU A 84 -43.05 10.39 1.60
C GLU A 84 -43.13 11.88 1.23
N PRO A 85 -42.10 12.47 0.60
CA PRO A 85 -42.20 13.83 0.10
C PRO A 85 -43.14 13.87 -1.11
N ALA A 86 -43.91 14.95 -1.25
CA ALA A 86 -44.74 15.17 -2.43
C ALA A 86 -43.90 15.21 -3.72
N ASP A 87 -42.72 15.82 -3.66
CA ASP A 87 -41.76 15.93 -4.77
C ASP A 87 -40.40 15.36 -4.37
N ALA A 88 -40.26 14.03 -4.47
CA ALA A 88 -38.98 13.38 -4.18
C ALA A 88 -37.98 13.64 -5.31
N SER A 89 -36.84 14.26 -5.00
CA SER A 89 -35.72 14.37 -5.94
C SER A 89 -34.74 13.19 -5.84
N LEU A 90 -33.89 13.03 -6.85
CA LEU A 90 -32.77 12.11 -6.80
C LEU A 90 -31.78 12.49 -5.68
N GLY A 91 -31.56 13.79 -5.47
CA GLY A 91 -30.80 14.31 -4.32
C GLY A 91 -31.38 13.85 -2.99
N TRP A 92 -32.70 13.94 -2.80
CA TRP A 92 -33.40 13.43 -1.62
C TRP A 92 -33.17 11.93 -1.41
N LEU A 93 -33.25 11.12 -2.48
CA LEU A 93 -33.02 9.66 -2.41
C LEU A 93 -31.60 9.35 -1.94
N ILE A 94 -30.60 10.07 -2.46
CA ILE A 94 -29.19 9.89 -2.09
C ILE A 94 -28.97 10.26 -0.61
N ARG A 95 -29.53 11.39 -0.14
CA ARG A 95 -29.38 11.84 1.25
C ARG A 95 -30.01 10.86 2.25
N ASN A 96 -31.24 10.41 2.02
CA ASN A 96 -31.91 9.47 2.92
C ASN A 96 -31.26 8.08 2.93
N SER A 97 -30.58 7.73 1.84
CA SER A 97 -29.78 6.51 1.77
C SER A 97 -28.38 6.67 2.39
N LYS A 98 -27.95 7.90 2.74
CA LYS A 98 -26.62 8.30 3.24
C LYS A 98 -25.48 8.20 2.24
N THR A 99 -25.53 7.27 1.28
CA THR A 99 -24.54 7.12 0.21
C THR A 99 -25.20 6.72 -1.11
N ILE A 100 -24.56 7.03 -2.25
CA ILE A 100 -25.07 6.63 -3.58
C ILE A 100 -25.17 5.11 -3.73
N LEU A 101 -24.21 4.36 -3.17
CA LEU A 101 -24.25 2.88 -3.17
C LEU A 101 -25.49 2.36 -2.45
N LYS A 102 -25.82 2.94 -1.28
CA LYS A 102 -27.03 2.57 -0.55
C LYS A 102 -28.30 3.00 -1.28
N ALA A 103 -28.29 4.13 -1.98
CA ALA A 103 -29.41 4.54 -2.84
C ALA A 103 -29.63 3.50 -3.96
N GLN A 104 -28.55 3.02 -4.57
CA GLN A 104 -28.61 1.97 -5.59
C GLN A 104 -29.17 0.64 -5.01
N GLU A 105 -28.74 0.25 -3.80
CA GLU A 105 -29.31 -0.89 -3.07
C GLU A 105 -30.81 -0.72 -2.77
N VAL A 106 -31.24 0.47 -2.36
CA VAL A 106 -32.65 0.81 -2.11
C VAL A 106 -33.49 0.63 -3.38
N VAL A 107 -33.00 1.10 -4.53
CA VAL A 107 -33.67 0.91 -5.82
C VAL A 107 -33.74 -0.57 -6.21
N LEU A 108 -32.69 -1.36 -5.93
CA LEU A 108 -32.74 -2.83 -6.13
C LEU A 108 -33.78 -3.52 -5.24
N ILE A 109 -33.95 -3.07 -3.99
CA ILE A 109 -35.01 -3.56 -3.10
C ILE A 109 -36.38 -3.27 -3.72
N ALA A 110 -36.59 -2.07 -4.24
CA ALA A 110 -37.82 -1.71 -4.94
C ALA A 110 -38.07 -2.60 -6.18
N ILE A 111 -37.07 -2.80 -7.04
CA ILE A 111 -37.20 -3.70 -8.21
C ILE A 111 -37.62 -5.12 -7.78
N LYS A 112 -37.01 -5.66 -6.71
CA LYS A 112 -37.36 -6.99 -6.19
C LYS A 112 -38.77 -7.03 -5.61
N TYR A 113 -39.18 -5.99 -4.90
CA TYR A 113 -40.52 -5.85 -4.34
C TYR A 113 -41.59 -5.89 -5.44
N PHE A 114 -41.42 -5.11 -6.51
CA PHE A 114 -42.36 -5.11 -7.65
C PHE A 114 -42.40 -6.45 -8.39
N ARG A 115 -41.25 -7.10 -8.58
CA ARG A 115 -41.22 -8.43 -9.20
C ARG A 115 -42.01 -9.46 -8.39
N ARG A 116 -41.90 -9.45 -7.05
CA ARG A 116 -42.67 -10.38 -6.19
C ARG A 116 -44.17 -10.13 -6.29
N ARG A 117 -44.58 -8.86 -6.26
CA ARG A 117 -45.99 -8.49 -6.40
C ARG A 117 -46.61 -8.94 -7.73
N VAL A 118 -45.83 -8.91 -8.82
CA VAL A 118 -46.26 -9.43 -10.14
C VAL A 118 -46.53 -10.94 -10.11
N TYR A 119 -45.81 -11.71 -9.30
CA TYR A 119 -46.04 -13.16 -9.18
C TYR A 119 -47.29 -13.51 -8.37
N ASP A 120 -47.61 -12.72 -7.34
CA ASP A 120 -48.79 -12.96 -6.49
C ASP A 120 -50.11 -12.53 -7.18
N ASP A 121 -50.08 -11.47 -8.01
CA ASP A 121 -51.27 -10.89 -8.67
C ASP A 121 -51.58 -11.49 -10.08
N SER A 122 -51.16 -12.72 -10.35
CA SER A 122 -51.23 -13.40 -11.66
C SER A 122 -52.62 -13.56 -12.29
N LEU A 123 -53.69 -13.02 -11.70
CA LEU A 123 -55.05 -13.05 -12.23
C LEU A 123 -55.63 -11.70 -12.68
N ILE A 124 -55.08 -10.51 -12.35
CA ILE A 124 -55.81 -9.25 -12.66
C ILE A 124 -55.05 -8.10 -13.35
N THR A 125 -53.74 -7.85 -13.22
CA THR A 125 -53.11 -6.73 -13.98
C THR A 125 -51.61 -6.89 -14.24
N SER A 126 -51.24 -7.54 -15.34
CA SER A 126 -49.85 -7.76 -15.77
C SER A 126 -49.20 -6.59 -16.53
N ILE A 127 -49.97 -5.56 -16.88
CA ILE A 127 -49.51 -4.49 -17.80
C ILE A 127 -48.88 -3.31 -17.04
N GLY A 128 -49.42 -2.91 -15.88
CA GLY A 128 -48.93 -1.75 -15.13
C GLY A 128 -47.47 -1.90 -14.67
N ASN A 129 -47.16 -2.98 -13.93
CA ASN A 129 -45.86 -3.18 -13.26
C ASN A 129 -44.62 -3.17 -14.18
N LYS A 130 -44.78 -3.33 -15.51
CA LYS A 130 -43.65 -3.38 -16.44
C LYS A 130 -43.01 -2.00 -16.59
N SER A 131 -43.81 -0.93 -16.53
CA SER A 131 -43.33 0.44 -16.71
C SER A 131 -42.58 0.95 -15.47
N GLU A 132 -43.06 0.66 -14.25
CA GLU A 132 -42.35 1.01 -13.01
C GLU A 132 -41.03 0.25 -12.90
N ILE A 133 -41.01 -1.05 -13.21
CA ILE A 133 -39.78 -1.83 -13.18
C ILE A 133 -38.75 -1.27 -14.18
N ASN A 134 -39.19 -0.87 -15.37
CA ASN A 134 -38.31 -0.27 -16.37
C ASN A 134 -37.77 1.09 -15.90
N TYR A 135 -38.62 1.93 -15.30
CA TYR A 135 -38.17 3.20 -14.71
C TYR A 135 -37.14 2.96 -13.59
N LEU A 136 -37.40 2.03 -12.67
CA LEU A 136 -36.49 1.71 -11.56
C LEU A 136 -35.15 1.14 -12.06
N LYS A 137 -35.14 0.36 -13.13
CA LYS A 137 -33.91 -0.11 -13.78
C LYS A 137 -33.10 1.05 -14.36
N GLU A 138 -33.77 1.99 -15.01
CA GLU A 138 -33.13 3.21 -15.55
C GLU A 138 -32.52 4.04 -14.41
N LEU A 139 -33.28 4.27 -13.34
CA LEU A 139 -32.80 4.95 -12.13
C LEU A 139 -31.58 4.24 -11.51
N HIS A 140 -31.60 2.92 -11.45
CA HIS A 140 -30.48 2.11 -10.97
C HIS A 140 -29.22 2.27 -11.84
N PHE A 141 -29.39 2.30 -13.16
CA PHE A 141 -28.31 2.53 -14.12
C PHE A 141 -27.68 3.91 -13.92
N HIS A 142 -28.51 4.96 -13.82
CA HIS A 142 -28.07 6.33 -13.57
C HIS A 142 -27.33 6.52 -12.25
N LEU A 143 -27.79 5.89 -11.16
CA LEU A 143 -27.03 5.86 -9.91
C LEU A 143 -25.63 5.24 -10.11
N GLY A 144 -25.49 4.27 -11.01
CA GLY A 144 -24.20 3.71 -11.43
C GLY A 144 -23.30 4.73 -12.14
N LEU A 145 -23.87 5.54 -13.04
CA LEU A 145 -23.14 6.63 -13.70
C LEU A 145 -22.67 7.69 -12.69
N ILE A 146 -23.53 8.06 -11.73
CA ILE A 146 -23.19 9.01 -10.66
C ILE A 146 -22.06 8.44 -9.77
N ILE A 147 -22.06 7.14 -9.47
CA ILE A 147 -20.94 6.49 -8.77
C ILE A 147 -19.64 6.65 -9.56
N ASN A 148 -19.69 6.47 -10.88
CA ASN A 148 -18.52 6.62 -11.74
C ASN A 148 -18.04 8.08 -11.81
N LEU A 149 -18.93 9.06 -11.83
CA LEU A 149 -18.61 10.50 -11.69
C LEU A 149 -17.88 10.80 -10.37
N VAL A 150 -18.38 10.29 -9.24
CA VAL A 150 -17.71 10.47 -7.94
C VAL A 150 -16.34 9.78 -7.91
N LYS A 151 -16.20 8.61 -8.55
CA LYS A 151 -14.89 7.94 -8.66
C LYS A 151 -13.92 8.73 -9.55
N SER A 152 -14.37 9.21 -10.71
CA SER A 152 -13.53 9.92 -11.68
C SER A 152 -13.10 11.29 -11.14
N SER A 153 -13.99 12.04 -10.48
CA SER A 153 -13.64 13.31 -9.83
C SER A 153 -12.61 13.14 -8.69
N LYS A 154 -12.64 12.01 -7.97
CA LYS A 154 -11.57 11.65 -7.01
C LYS A 154 -10.24 11.32 -7.71
N MET A 155 -10.27 10.79 -8.93
CA MET A 155 -9.04 10.54 -9.71
C MET A 155 -8.37 11.83 -10.18
N ILE A 156 -9.10 12.94 -10.30
CA ILE A 156 -8.51 14.25 -10.65
C ILE A 156 -7.49 14.68 -9.57
N LYS A 157 -7.72 14.39 -8.29
CA LYS A 157 -6.70 14.53 -7.21
C LYS A 157 -5.57 13.50 -7.24
N ARG A 158 -5.78 12.33 -7.86
CA ARG A 158 -4.71 11.31 -8.00
C ARG A 158 -3.83 11.56 -9.22
N ARG A 159 -4.27 12.40 -10.17
CA ARG A 159 -3.51 12.75 -11.39
C ARG A 159 -2.64 13.99 -11.25
N THR A 160 -2.79 14.78 -10.19
CA THR A 160 -1.58 15.37 -9.60
C THR A 160 -0.82 14.19 -9.01
N VAL A 161 0.01 13.56 -9.85
CA VAL A 161 1.07 12.65 -9.44
C VAL A 161 2.02 13.50 -8.60
N THR A 162 1.58 13.81 -7.38
CA THR A 162 2.49 14.20 -6.31
C THR A 162 3.37 12.99 -6.17
N TYR A 163 4.58 13.13 -6.67
CA TYR A 163 5.71 12.28 -6.37
C TYR A 163 5.58 11.85 -4.90
N SER A 164 5.13 10.62 -4.68
CA SER A 164 5.09 10.05 -3.34
C SER A 164 6.24 9.07 -3.33
N PRO A 165 7.42 9.48 -2.84
CA PRO A 165 8.50 8.53 -2.64
C PRO A 165 7.93 7.46 -1.70
N ASP A 166 7.99 6.21 -2.13
CA ASP A 166 7.77 5.08 -1.22
C ASP A 166 9.14 4.53 -0.82
N PHE A 167 9.19 3.66 0.18
CA PHE A 167 10.42 2.99 0.54
C PHE A 167 10.47 1.60 -0.06
N CYS A 168 11.66 1.14 -0.42
CA CYS A 168 11.90 -0.25 -0.75
C CYS A 168 11.38 -1.15 0.38
N GLU A 169 10.62 -2.20 0.05
CA GLU A 169 10.04 -3.12 1.03
C GLU A 169 11.07 -3.83 1.91
N LEU A 170 12.34 -3.89 1.47
CA LEU A 170 13.43 -4.59 2.16
C LEU A 170 14.50 -3.67 2.75
N CYS A 171 14.49 -2.36 2.47
CA CYS A 171 15.54 -1.46 2.95
C CYS A 171 15.09 0.00 3.17
N TRP A 172 16.06 0.88 3.38
CA TRP A 172 15.87 2.31 3.65
C TRP A 172 15.81 3.19 2.40
N ARG A 173 16.15 2.64 1.22
CA ARG A 173 16.18 3.41 -0.03
C ARG A 173 14.78 3.77 -0.52
N LEU A 174 14.67 4.95 -1.12
CA LEU A 174 13.46 5.42 -1.78
C LEU A 174 13.24 4.71 -3.12
N VAL A 175 11.98 4.49 -3.47
CA VAL A 175 11.52 3.93 -4.74
C VAL A 175 10.39 4.79 -5.30
N ASN A 176 10.39 4.98 -6.62
CA ASN A 176 9.38 5.79 -7.28
C ASN A 176 8.11 4.96 -7.52
N LYS A 177 7.03 5.29 -6.82
CA LYS A 177 5.75 4.57 -6.89
C LYS A 177 4.91 4.91 -8.12
N SER A 178 5.32 5.85 -8.97
CA SER A 178 4.38 6.44 -9.95
C SER A 178 4.94 6.72 -11.32
N GLU A 179 6.12 6.20 -11.65
CA GLU A 179 6.71 6.42 -12.96
C GLU A 179 6.89 5.08 -13.68
N THR A 180 5.84 4.67 -14.40
CA THR A 180 6.06 4.02 -15.69
C THR A 180 6.66 5.10 -16.60
N ILE A 181 7.95 5.41 -16.40
CA ILE A 181 8.67 6.23 -17.39
C ILE A 181 8.70 5.35 -18.64
N ARG A 182 7.92 5.73 -19.66
CA ARG A 182 8.13 5.24 -21.02
C ARG A 182 9.45 5.84 -21.50
N LEU A 183 10.57 5.31 -21.03
CA LEU A 183 11.86 5.57 -21.65
C LEU A 183 11.98 4.64 -22.84
N SER A 184 12.12 5.26 -24.01
CA SER A 184 12.18 4.69 -25.35
C SER A 184 10.84 4.24 -25.96
N GLY A 185 10.54 4.80 -27.13
CA GLY A 185 9.39 4.48 -27.98
C GLY A 185 9.52 3.15 -28.72
N HIS A 186 10.16 2.14 -28.13
CA HIS A 186 10.19 0.79 -28.68
C HIS A 186 9.11 -0.06 -28.00
N GLU A 187 8.19 -0.59 -28.81
CA GLU A 187 7.01 -1.33 -28.34
C GLU A 187 7.32 -2.66 -27.66
N ASP A 188 8.58 -3.10 -27.69
CA ASP A 188 9.05 -4.38 -27.14
C ASP A 188 9.79 -4.26 -25.80
N ASP A 189 10.12 -3.05 -25.33
CA ASP A 189 10.81 -2.83 -24.04
C ASP A 189 9.83 -2.62 -22.87
N LYS A 190 8.61 -3.16 -23.00
CA LYS A 190 7.53 -3.02 -22.02
C LYS A 190 7.88 -3.78 -20.73
N ASN A 191 8.07 -3.02 -19.65
CA ASN A 191 7.82 -3.39 -18.25
C ASN A 191 8.88 -4.18 -17.44
N GLN A 192 10.13 -4.33 -17.87
CA GLN A 192 11.07 -5.16 -17.10
C GLN A 192 11.86 -4.47 -15.97
N ASN A 193 11.89 -3.13 -15.93
CA ASN A 193 12.95 -2.44 -15.16
C ASN A 193 12.55 -1.81 -13.82
N TYR A 194 11.27 -1.74 -13.46
CA TYR A 194 10.85 -1.10 -12.21
C TYR A 194 9.89 -1.97 -11.41
N SER A 195 10.35 -2.47 -10.27
CA SER A 195 9.43 -2.86 -9.22
C SER A 195 8.98 -1.59 -8.49
N MET A 196 7.68 -1.38 -8.41
CA MET A 196 7.04 -0.29 -7.68
C MET A 196 7.36 -0.27 -6.18
N ARG A 197 8.07 -1.30 -5.68
CA ARG A 197 8.28 -1.56 -4.25
C ARG A 197 9.70 -1.97 -3.88
N TYR A 198 10.59 -2.19 -4.84
CA TYR A 198 11.96 -2.65 -4.57
C TYR A 198 12.98 -1.77 -5.28
N CYS A 199 14.04 -1.38 -4.57
CA CYS A 199 15.20 -0.74 -5.19
C CYS A 199 15.95 -1.75 -6.08
N LEU A 200 16.90 -1.27 -6.88
CA LEU A 200 17.68 -2.13 -7.77
C LEU A 200 18.37 -3.29 -7.04
N GLU A 201 18.92 -3.04 -5.85
CA GLU A 201 19.59 -4.06 -5.04
C GLU A 201 18.67 -5.14 -4.50
N HIS A 202 17.38 -4.82 -4.33
CA HIS A 202 16.38 -5.72 -3.79
C HIS A 202 15.37 -6.17 -4.84
N HIS A 203 15.64 -5.88 -6.12
CA HIS A 203 14.73 -6.23 -7.19
C HIS A 203 14.72 -7.76 -7.39
N PRO A 204 13.57 -8.44 -7.28
CA PRO A 204 13.51 -9.91 -7.30
C PRO A 204 14.09 -10.54 -8.58
N LYS A 205 14.03 -9.81 -9.71
CA LYS A 205 14.60 -10.27 -10.98
C LYS A 205 16.06 -9.87 -11.20
N LYS A 206 16.54 -8.76 -10.62
CA LYS A 206 17.92 -8.28 -10.87
C LYS A 206 18.90 -8.79 -9.81
N SER A 207 18.44 -8.95 -8.58
CA SER A 207 19.25 -9.45 -7.47
C SER A 207 18.47 -10.45 -6.63
N ALA A 208 18.05 -11.55 -7.27
CA ALA A 208 17.23 -12.59 -6.63
C ALA A 208 17.85 -13.10 -5.32
N THR A 209 19.15 -13.37 -5.33
CA THR A 209 19.89 -13.84 -4.15
C THR A 209 19.80 -12.84 -3.00
N LYS A 210 20.07 -11.55 -3.26
CA LYS A 210 19.99 -10.49 -2.23
C LYS A 210 18.56 -10.29 -1.74
N TYR A 211 17.60 -10.29 -2.66
CA TYR A 211 16.16 -10.23 -2.36
C TYR A 211 15.73 -11.34 -1.40
N TYR A 212 15.95 -12.62 -1.74
CA TYR A 212 15.51 -13.74 -0.90
C TYR A 212 16.26 -13.80 0.43
N ARG A 213 17.55 -13.46 0.43
CA ARG A 213 18.37 -13.41 1.64
C ARG A 213 17.85 -12.36 2.62
N ASP A 214 17.65 -11.13 2.16
CA ASP A 214 17.29 -10.02 3.02
C ASP A 214 15.81 -10.12 3.44
N ARG A 215 14.94 -10.62 2.55
CA ARG A 215 13.57 -11.02 2.90
C ARG A 215 13.54 -12.06 4.01
N SER A 216 14.34 -13.12 3.90
CA SER A 216 14.41 -14.18 4.92
C SER A 216 14.98 -13.68 6.24
N ALA A 217 15.90 -12.71 6.20
CA ALA A 217 16.44 -12.06 7.39
C ALA A 217 15.34 -11.29 8.15
N ILE A 218 14.53 -10.50 7.44
CA ILE A 218 13.40 -9.76 8.04
C ILE A 218 12.40 -10.72 8.69
N VAL A 219 11.98 -11.77 7.97
CA VAL A 219 11.04 -12.77 8.50
C VAL A 219 11.63 -13.48 9.73
N SER A 220 12.90 -13.87 9.66
CA SER A 220 13.58 -14.54 10.79
C SER A 220 13.74 -13.64 12.00
N ALA A 221 13.99 -12.34 11.79
CA ALA A 221 14.05 -11.35 12.87
C ALA A 221 12.65 -11.14 13.48
N PHE A 222 11.60 -11.09 12.66
CA PHE A 222 10.21 -10.97 13.12
C PHE A 222 9.76 -12.18 13.96
N ASP A 223 10.10 -13.40 13.55
CA ASP A 223 9.79 -14.63 14.30
C ASP A 223 10.36 -14.63 15.72
N ARG A 224 11.41 -13.85 15.97
CA ARG A 224 12.13 -13.80 17.26
C ARG A 224 11.72 -12.64 18.15
N LEU A 225 10.82 -11.77 17.69
CA LEU A 225 10.23 -10.74 18.55
C LEU A 225 9.28 -11.40 19.54
N ASP A 226 9.10 -10.76 20.70
CA ASP A 226 8.17 -11.20 21.73
C ASP A 226 6.75 -11.33 21.16
N ASP A 227 6.00 -12.32 21.65
CA ASP A 227 4.67 -12.64 21.11
C ASP A 227 3.69 -11.47 21.29
N GLU A 228 3.85 -10.67 22.34
CA GLU A 228 3.11 -9.40 22.53
C GLU A 228 3.34 -8.41 21.37
N PHE A 229 4.56 -8.36 20.83
CA PHE A 229 4.91 -7.47 19.73
C PHE A 229 4.35 -7.98 18.39
N LYS A 230 4.36 -9.30 18.19
CA LYS A 230 3.74 -9.95 17.02
C LYS A 230 2.23 -9.75 17.00
N ASP A 231 1.58 -9.91 18.15
CA ASP A 231 0.14 -9.73 18.30
C ASP A 231 -0.29 -8.29 18.04
N ASN A 232 0.49 -7.31 18.49
CA ASN A 232 0.27 -5.89 18.17
C ASN A 232 0.34 -5.62 16.65
N ILE A 233 1.25 -6.28 15.93
CA ILE A 233 1.36 -6.15 14.48
C ILE A 233 0.17 -6.83 13.79
N ILE A 234 -0.26 -8.00 14.23
CA ILE A 234 -1.42 -8.72 13.67
C ILE A 234 -2.74 -7.96 13.95
N TYR A 235 -2.90 -7.43 15.16
CA TYR A 235 -4.08 -6.67 15.59
C TYR A 235 -4.32 -5.42 14.74
N ILE A 236 -3.27 -4.61 14.52
CA ILE A 236 -3.35 -3.41 13.67
C ILE A 236 -3.79 -3.77 12.24
N ASN A 237 -3.33 -4.93 11.72
CA ASN A 237 -3.70 -5.39 10.40
C ASN A 237 -5.16 -5.86 10.30
N LYS A 238 -5.71 -6.49 11.35
CA LYS A 238 -7.15 -6.82 11.41
C LYS A 238 -8.05 -5.57 11.38
N CYS A 239 -7.57 -4.44 11.91
CA CYS A 239 -8.29 -3.16 11.88
C CYS A 239 -8.27 -2.48 10.49
N THR A 240 -7.35 -2.85 9.59
CA THR A 240 -7.28 -2.33 8.21
C THR A 240 -7.82 -3.37 7.24
N LYS A 241 -8.87 -3.05 6.45
CA LYS A 241 -9.59 -3.97 5.55
C LYS A 241 -8.77 -4.59 4.38
N GLN A 242 -7.44 -4.54 4.40
CA GLN A 242 -6.55 -5.07 3.37
C GLN A 242 -5.46 -5.92 4.02
N ASN A 243 -5.72 -7.23 4.13
CA ASN A 243 -4.82 -8.22 4.74
C ASN A 243 -3.63 -8.55 3.83
N TYR A 244 -2.59 -7.71 3.85
CA TYR A 244 -1.23 -8.11 3.52
C TYR A 244 -0.24 -7.28 4.34
N ILE A 245 0.52 -7.92 5.23
CA ILE A 245 1.58 -7.23 5.97
C ILE A 245 2.68 -6.88 4.98
N SER A 246 2.85 -5.59 4.69
CA SER A 246 4.01 -5.18 3.88
C SER A 246 5.29 -5.33 4.72
N LEU A 247 6.35 -5.93 4.17
CA LEU A 247 7.64 -6.06 4.86
C LEU A 247 8.17 -4.70 5.33
N SER A 248 7.83 -3.63 4.59
CA SER A 248 8.08 -2.24 4.96
C SER A 248 7.51 -1.84 6.33
N GLN A 249 6.29 -2.29 6.66
CA GLN A 249 5.68 -2.04 7.97
C GLN A 249 6.40 -2.80 9.08
N ILE A 250 6.86 -4.04 8.80
CA ILE A 250 7.62 -4.85 9.75
C ILE A 250 8.97 -4.20 10.04
N ILE A 251 9.74 -3.84 9.01
CA ILE A 251 11.05 -3.17 9.16
C ILE A 251 10.91 -1.93 10.05
N SER A 252 9.93 -1.09 9.74
CA SER A 252 9.72 0.16 10.47
C SER A 252 9.51 -0.03 11.98
N LYS A 253 9.18 -1.24 12.46
CA LYS A 253 8.97 -1.55 13.87
C LYS A 253 10.25 -1.86 14.64
N PHE A 254 11.36 -2.16 13.96
CA PHE A 254 12.66 -2.38 14.61
C PHE A 254 13.33 -1.08 15.07
N ALA A 255 12.79 0.09 14.70
CA ALA A 255 13.26 1.39 15.17
C ALA A 255 12.08 2.32 15.53
N PRO A 256 12.18 3.09 16.64
CA PRO A 256 11.10 3.94 17.11
C PRO A 256 10.79 5.05 16.10
N ARG A 257 9.53 5.49 16.05
CA ARG A 257 9.14 6.66 15.25
C ARG A 257 9.36 7.92 16.09
N THR A 258 10.24 8.79 15.65
CA THR A 258 10.43 10.11 16.25
C THR A 258 9.67 11.17 15.45
N ILE A 259 9.19 12.20 16.16
CA ILE A 259 8.57 13.38 15.56
C ILE A 259 9.29 14.58 16.17
N ILE A 260 10.00 15.33 15.34
CA ILE A 260 10.55 16.62 15.73
C ILE A 260 9.40 17.62 15.61
N LYS A 261 8.90 18.11 16.75
CA LYS A 261 7.66 18.90 16.81
C LYS A 261 7.84 20.37 16.41
N ASP A 262 9.06 20.88 16.43
CA ASP A 262 9.35 22.30 16.21
C ASP A 262 10.48 22.49 15.20
N PHE A 263 10.13 22.65 13.92
CA PHE A 263 11.02 23.23 12.91
C PHE A 263 10.72 24.72 12.68
N ASN A 264 9.99 25.36 13.60
CA ASN A 264 9.44 26.70 13.42
C ASN A 264 10.54 27.78 13.51
N GLY A 265 10.95 28.33 12.36
CA GLY A 265 11.69 29.59 12.26
C GLY A 265 13.22 29.51 12.37
N HIS A 266 13.79 28.32 12.44
CA HIS A 266 15.25 28.13 12.56
C HIS A 266 15.92 27.92 11.19
N SER A 267 17.24 28.20 11.13
CA SER A 267 18.02 27.96 9.92
C SER A 267 17.98 26.47 9.55
N TRP A 268 18.21 26.12 8.27
CA TRP A 268 18.27 24.71 7.90
C TRP A 268 19.39 23.95 8.65
N LYS A 269 20.44 24.66 9.09
CA LYS A 269 21.53 24.10 9.90
C LYS A 269 21.05 23.68 11.29
N ASP A 270 20.20 24.48 11.92
CA ASP A 270 19.60 24.14 13.22
C ASP A 270 18.73 22.90 13.10
N CYS A 271 17.94 22.81 12.03
CA CYS A 271 17.11 21.64 11.74
C CYS A 271 17.97 20.39 11.50
N ALA A 272 19.09 20.52 10.77
CA ALA A 272 20.06 19.45 10.56
C ALA A 272 20.67 18.98 11.89
N ASN A 273 21.03 19.92 12.77
CA ASN A 273 21.51 19.62 14.11
C ASN A 273 20.46 18.87 14.96
N SER A 274 19.20 19.27 14.92
CA SER A 274 18.12 18.55 15.61
C SER A 274 17.96 17.11 15.10
N ILE A 275 18.12 16.89 13.80
CA ILE A 275 18.10 15.53 13.21
C ILE A 275 19.31 14.73 13.66
N LEU A 276 20.51 15.32 13.69
CA LEU A 276 21.70 14.63 14.19
C LEU A 276 21.54 14.23 15.67
N GLN A 277 21.02 15.13 16.52
CA GLN A 277 20.75 14.81 17.93
C GLN A 277 19.70 13.70 18.07
N THR A 278 18.60 13.81 17.34
CA THR A 278 17.56 12.76 17.31
C THR A 278 18.14 11.42 16.85
N SER A 279 19.03 11.44 15.85
CA SER A 279 19.67 10.23 15.34
C SER A 279 20.64 9.65 16.36
N LYS A 280 21.40 10.49 17.07
CA LYS A 280 22.29 10.05 18.14
C LYS A 280 21.53 9.32 19.25
N GLU A 281 20.36 9.81 19.63
CA GLU A 281 19.54 9.25 20.70
C GLU A 281 18.79 7.98 20.26
N PHE A 282 18.15 8.01 19.08
CA PHE A 282 17.20 6.96 18.67
C PHE A 282 17.70 6.04 17.56
N TYR A 283 18.67 6.49 16.74
CA TYR A 283 19.17 5.83 15.53
C TYR A 283 20.72 5.74 15.52
N PRO A 284 21.35 5.12 16.54
CA PRO A 284 22.79 5.14 16.72
C PRO A 284 23.58 4.58 15.53
N SER A 285 23.12 3.50 14.88
CA SER A 285 23.81 2.95 13.69
C SER A 285 23.74 3.91 12.51
N ALA A 286 22.64 4.65 12.36
CA ALA A 286 22.54 5.70 11.34
C ALA A 286 23.41 6.91 11.69
N TYR A 287 23.42 7.34 12.96
CA TYR A 287 24.23 8.44 13.46
C TYR A 287 25.73 8.22 13.22
N GLU A 288 26.24 7.02 13.49
CA GLU A 288 27.66 6.67 13.27
C GLU A 288 28.11 6.91 11.83
N LYS A 289 27.21 6.77 10.85
CA LYS A 289 27.52 7.04 9.43
C LYS A 289 27.51 8.53 9.12
N ILE A 290 26.56 9.27 9.68
CA ILE A 290 26.25 10.63 9.21
C ILE A 290 26.90 11.72 10.07
N ASN A 291 27.45 11.38 11.25
CA ASN A 291 28.03 12.35 12.19
C ASN A 291 29.21 13.15 11.63
N ASN A 292 29.89 12.64 10.61
CA ASN A 292 31.04 13.28 9.96
C ASN A 292 30.62 14.24 8.83
N VAL A 293 29.33 14.27 8.46
CA VAL A 293 28.83 15.18 7.42
C VAL A 293 28.79 16.60 7.97
N SER A 294 29.75 17.42 7.56
CA SER A 294 29.93 18.78 8.05
C SER A 294 28.79 19.70 7.58
N ILE A 295 27.91 20.08 8.52
CA ILE A 295 26.80 21.02 8.27
C ILE A 295 27.33 22.39 7.83
N ASP A 296 28.44 22.85 8.41
CA ASP A 296 28.95 24.21 8.14
C ASP A 296 29.62 24.40 6.80
N LYS A 297 30.14 23.31 6.21
CA LYS A 297 30.84 23.34 4.92
C LYS A 297 29.90 23.25 3.72
N LEU A 298 28.62 22.94 3.95
CA LEU A 298 27.64 22.74 2.88
C LEU A 298 26.77 23.99 2.71
N PRO A 299 26.52 24.42 1.45
CA PRO A 299 25.86 25.71 1.20
C PRO A 299 24.34 25.63 1.39
N SER A 300 23.74 24.44 1.33
CA SER A 300 22.30 24.27 1.45
C SER A 300 21.89 22.99 2.17
N TRP A 301 20.64 22.98 2.65
CA TRP A 301 19.94 21.78 3.14
C TRP A 301 20.05 20.61 2.16
N LYS A 302 19.91 20.89 0.87
CA LYS A 302 19.88 19.89 -0.18
C LYS A 302 21.23 19.18 -0.27
N ASP A 303 22.32 19.95 -0.27
CA ASP A 303 23.67 19.38 -0.32
C ASP A 303 23.96 18.54 0.93
N TRP A 304 23.48 18.98 2.10
CA TRP A 304 23.57 18.20 3.33
C TRP A 304 22.75 16.91 3.27
N PHE A 305 21.50 16.96 2.81
CA PHE A 305 20.67 15.78 2.60
C PHE A 305 21.37 14.78 1.68
N LEU A 306 21.95 15.24 0.57
CA LEU A 306 22.69 14.40 -0.37
C LEU A 306 23.90 13.74 0.25
N ALA A 307 24.72 14.50 0.98
CA ALA A 307 25.89 13.98 1.66
C ALA A 307 25.51 12.93 2.71
N VAL A 308 24.42 13.15 3.46
CA VAL A 308 23.88 12.16 4.40
C VAL A 308 23.51 10.86 3.68
N ILE A 309 22.80 10.92 2.56
CA ILE A 309 22.43 9.71 1.80
C ILE A 309 23.68 8.98 1.28
N GLN A 310 24.68 9.72 0.80
CA GLN A 310 25.94 9.13 0.32
C GLN A 310 26.67 8.36 1.43
N GLU A 311 26.75 8.92 2.64
CA GLU A 311 27.38 8.24 3.78
C GLU A 311 26.63 6.97 4.21
N LEU A 312 25.31 6.92 4.04
CA LEU A 312 24.55 5.70 4.31
C LEU A 312 24.84 4.61 3.25
N ASP A 313 25.08 4.98 1.99
CA ASP A 313 25.32 4.05 0.87
C ASP A 313 26.76 3.48 0.81
N THR A 314 27.78 4.26 1.21
CA THR A 314 29.21 3.86 1.20
C THR A 314 29.52 2.69 2.15
N SER A 315 28.59 2.35 3.05
CA SER A 315 28.73 1.23 3.99
C SER A 315 28.67 -0.17 3.36
N SER A 316 28.34 -0.30 2.07
CA SER A 316 28.24 -1.60 1.38
C SER A 316 29.56 -2.16 0.83
N SER A 317 30.66 -1.40 0.84
CA SER A 317 31.92 -1.76 0.17
C SER A 317 33.09 -2.15 1.09
N LYS A 318 32.90 -2.16 2.42
CA LYS A 318 33.95 -2.60 3.36
C LYS A 318 33.52 -3.84 4.13
N SER A 319 33.68 -5.01 3.51
CA SER A 319 33.95 -6.23 4.27
C SER A 319 35.38 -6.17 4.81
N PRO A 320 35.65 -6.65 6.03
CA PRO A 320 37.01 -6.68 6.56
C PRO A 320 37.80 -7.77 5.83
N GLU A 321 38.78 -7.37 5.01
CA GLU A 321 39.85 -8.26 4.59
C GLU A 321 40.73 -8.57 5.81
N SER A 322 40.87 -9.87 6.09
CA SER A 322 41.83 -10.39 7.05
C SER A 322 43.27 -10.11 6.60
N PRO A 323 44.24 -10.03 7.53
CA PRO A 323 45.60 -9.59 7.23
C PRO A 323 46.44 -10.69 6.56
N GLU A 324 47.13 -10.25 5.50
CA GLU A 324 48.48 -10.62 5.03
C GLU A 324 48.96 -12.08 5.03
N SER A 325 49.33 -12.54 3.82
CA SER A 325 50.62 -13.20 3.58
C SER A 325 51.24 -12.66 2.27
N PRO A 326 52.57 -12.49 2.18
CA PRO A 326 53.21 -11.68 1.14
C PRO A 326 53.84 -12.51 -0.01
N GLU A 327 54.22 -11.78 -1.07
CA GLU A 327 55.11 -12.15 -2.19
C GLU A 327 54.49 -13.04 -3.30
N SER A 328 54.47 -12.71 -4.60
CA SER A 328 55.44 -12.00 -5.47
C SER A 328 54.79 -11.76 -6.88
N PRO A 329 55.45 -11.26 -7.95
CA PRO A 329 55.04 -10.02 -8.60
C PRO A 329 54.71 -10.12 -10.11
N LYS A 330 54.17 -9.00 -10.64
CA LYS A 330 54.06 -8.58 -12.07
C LYS A 330 52.91 -9.19 -12.90
N SER A 331 51.90 -8.36 -13.18
CA SER A 331 51.90 -7.66 -14.47
C SER A 331 50.86 -6.53 -14.47
N SER A 332 51.34 -5.38 -14.89
CA SER A 332 50.62 -4.15 -15.12
C SER A 332 49.56 -4.30 -16.22
N LYS A 333 48.29 -4.11 -15.87
CA LYS A 333 47.30 -3.53 -16.79
C LYS A 333 46.58 -2.39 -16.09
N SER A 334 46.98 -1.19 -16.51
CA SER A 334 46.21 0.04 -16.36
C SER A 334 44.83 -0.17 -16.99
N SER A 335 43.80 -0.22 -16.17
CA SER A 335 42.44 0.04 -16.62
C SER A 335 41.74 0.86 -15.54
N LYS A 336 41.58 2.14 -15.87
CA LYS A 336 40.71 3.12 -15.24
C LYS A 336 39.40 2.45 -14.80
N SER A 337 39.25 2.24 -13.50
CA SER A 337 37.98 1.97 -12.86
C SER A 337 37.30 3.31 -12.61
N SER A 338 36.49 3.74 -13.58
CA SER A 338 35.61 4.90 -13.44
C SER A 338 34.19 4.47 -13.78
N ASN A 339 33.27 4.79 -12.87
CA ASN A 339 31.81 4.65 -12.92
C ASN A 339 31.23 3.34 -12.35
N SER A 340 31.36 3.14 -11.04
CA SER A 340 30.42 2.32 -10.29
C SER A 340 29.17 3.15 -9.94
N ASP A 341 28.02 2.80 -10.54
CA ASP A 341 26.67 2.81 -9.96
C ASP A 341 26.08 4.10 -9.33
N ILE A 342 26.71 5.26 -9.49
CA ILE A 342 26.19 6.58 -9.07
C ILE A 342 24.97 7.02 -9.92
N SER A 343 24.72 6.38 -11.07
CA SER A 343 23.79 6.89 -12.10
C SER A 343 22.30 6.82 -11.71
N ASN A 344 21.87 5.92 -10.83
CA ASN A 344 20.43 5.73 -10.61
C ASN A 344 19.83 6.58 -9.46
N TRP A 345 20.68 7.08 -8.55
CA TRP A 345 20.25 8.09 -7.58
C TRP A 345 20.22 9.47 -8.23
N ASN A 346 21.09 9.73 -9.21
CA ASN A 346 21.03 10.93 -10.04
C ASN A 346 19.65 11.08 -10.70
N ASP A 347 19.03 10.01 -11.22
CA ASP A 347 17.71 10.14 -11.88
C ASP A 347 16.57 10.45 -10.90
N THR A 348 16.56 9.82 -9.72
CA THR A 348 15.59 10.13 -8.66
C THR A 348 15.83 11.53 -8.09
N CYS A 349 17.10 11.93 -7.99
CA CYS A 349 17.52 13.26 -7.56
C CYS A 349 17.17 14.33 -8.59
N ILE A 350 17.33 14.07 -9.89
CA ILE A 350 16.99 14.96 -11.00
C ILE A 350 15.49 15.25 -10.97
N ALA A 351 14.64 14.26 -10.71
CA ALA A 351 13.19 14.46 -10.58
C ALA A 351 12.80 15.36 -9.39
N TRP A 352 13.55 15.31 -8.27
CA TRP A 352 13.38 16.25 -7.13
C TRP A 352 14.00 17.62 -7.42
N LYS A 353 15.12 17.64 -8.15
CA LYS A 353 15.90 18.82 -8.50
C LYS A 353 15.19 19.69 -9.54
N LEU A 354 14.33 19.12 -10.37
CA LEU A 354 13.58 19.80 -11.44
C LEU A 354 12.24 20.42 -11.02
N LYS A 355 11.72 20.16 -9.80
CA LYS A 355 10.37 20.58 -9.38
C LYS A 355 10.29 21.50 -8.17
N SER A 356 11.42 21.89 -7.58
CA SER A 356 11.44 22.75 -6.39
C SER A 356 12.07 24.09 -6.74
N ASP A 357 11.25 25.15 -6.78
CA ASP A 357 11.74 26.52 -6.72
C ASP A 357 12.55 26.69 -5.43
N GLU A 358 13.75 27.27 -5.54
CA GLU A 358 14.76 27.35 -4.48
C GLU A 358 14.29 28.03 -3.18
N GLN A 359 13.12 28.70 -3.20
CA GLN A 359 12.60 29.48 -2.08
C GLN A 359 11.65 28.75 -1.12
N ASP A 360 11.10 27.57 -1.47
CA ASP A 360 10.04 26.94 -0.66
C ASP A 360 10.52 25.77 0.23
N PHE A 361 11.80 25.37 0.13
CA PHE A 361 12.31 24.17 0.80
C PHE A 361 12.49 24.32 2.33
N THR A 362 12.74 25.53 2.83
CA THR A 362 12.81 25.79 4.29
C THR A 362 11.44 25.64 4.98
N LYS A 363 10.34 25.69 4.22
CA LYS A 363 8.98 25.42 4.71
C LYS A 363 8.53 23.97 4.50
N ASP A 364 9.29 23.18 3.74
CA ASP A 364 8.85 21.86 3.29
C ASP A 364 9.15 20.78 4.34
N LEU A 365 8.28 20.73 5.36
CA LEU A 365 8.20 19.68 6.40
C LEU A 365 8.27 18.24 5.83
N VAL A 366 7.96 18.07 4.54
CA VAL A 366 8.02 16.80 3.82
C VAL A 366 9.46 16.29 3.70
N GLY A 367 10.43 17.13 3.35
CA GLY A 367 11.83 16.73 3.15
C GLY A 367 12.49 16.20 4.42
N TRP A 368 12.28 16.90 5.54
CA TRP A 368 12.77 16.48 6.86
C TRP A 368 12.11 15.19 7.35
N GLY A 369 10.79 15.06 7.15
CA GLY A 369 10.06 13.84 7.45
C GLY A 369 10.53 12.64 6.64
N VAL A 370 10.92 12.85 5.37
CA VAL A 370 11.52 11.80 4.53
C VAL A 370 12.88 11.39 5.08
N LEU A 371 13.76 12.34 5.41
CA LEU A 371 15.08 12.02 5.95
C LEU A 371 15.01 11.26 7.27
N LEU A 372 14.16 11.69 8.21
CA LEU A 372 13.95 10.97 9.47
C LEU A 372 13.48 9.53 9.25
N ASN A 373 12.61 9.31 8.25
CA ASN A 373 12.18 7.96 7.89
C ASN A 373 13.30 7.16 7.22
N VAL A 374 14.17 7.77 6.41
CA VAL A 374 15.37 7.12 5.87
C VAL A 374 16.26 6.63 7.03
N LEU A 375 16.59 7.50 7.98
CA LEU A 375 17.45 7.19 9.12
C LEU A 375 16.86 6.11 10.01
N ARG A 376 15.57 6.22 10.33
CA ARG A 376 14.83 5.18 11.07
C ARG A 376 14.86 3.84 10.37
N ARG A 377 14.68 3.81 9.04
CA ARG A 377 14.71 2.55 8.29
C ARG A 377 16.11 1.99 8.16
N TYR A 378 17.12 2.85 8.04
CA TYR A 378 18.52 2.44 8.08
C TYR A 378 18.80 1.73 9.40
N GLU A 379 18.46 2.37 10.52
CA GLU A 379 18.58 1.81 11.87
C GLU A 379 17.88 0.44 11.98
N ALA A 380 16.63 0.36 11.53
CA ALA A 380 15.87 -0.88 11.55
C ALA A 380 16.56 -2.01 10.76
N VAL A 381 17.08 -1.70 9.56
CA VAL A 381 17.80 -2.67 8.72
C VAL A 381 19.12 -3.08 9.38
N SER A 382 19.84 -2.15 10.00
CA SER A 382 21.08 -2.44 10.74
C SER A 382 20.81 -3.40 11.89
N LYS A 383 19.78 -3.15 12.72
CA LYS A 383 19.37 -4.08 13.80
C LYS A 383 18.99 -5.47 13.29
N ILE A 384 18.25 -5.55 12.19
CA ILE A 384 17.90 -6.83 11.56
C ILE A 384 19.18 -7.58 11.12
N ASN A 385 20.16 -6.86 10.58
CA ASN A 385 21.45 -7.43 10.19
C ASN A 385 22.32 -7.83 11.40
N GLU A 386 22.24 -7.13 12.52
CA GLU A 386 22.92 -7.51 13.78
C GLU A 386 22.33 -8.79 14.40
N ILE A 387 21.00 -8.93 14.38
CA ILE A 387 20.31 -10.17 14.77
C ILE A 387 20.76 -11.36 13.90
N LYS A 388 21.22 -11.07 12.67
CA LYS A 388 21.83 -12.06 11.77
C LYS A 388 23.31 -12.32 12.10
N SER A 389 24.12 -11.31 12.39
CA SER A 389 25.56 -11.50 12.68
C SER A 389 25.84 -12.19 14.01
N ASN A 390 25.00 -11.94 15.04
CA ASN A 390 25.09 -12.61 16.33
C ASN A 390 24.69 -14.09 16.27
N GLN A 391 24.29 -14.58 15.10
CA GLN A 391 24.21 -15.99 14.81
C GLN A 391 25.62 -16.51 14.52
N LYS A 392 26.33 -16.96 15.57
CA LYS A 392 27.03 -18.24 15.41
C LYS A 392 25.97 -19.19 14.89
N ALA A 393 26.20 -19.78 13.73
CA ALA A 393 25.23 -20.58 12.98
C ALA A 393 24.57 -21.66 13.85
N SER A 394 23.54 -21.29 14.61
CA SER A 394 22.57 -22.22 15.19
C SER A 394 21.71 -22.61 14.01
N LYS A 395 22.24 -23.55 13.24
CA LYS A 395 21.60 -24.12 12.07
C LYS A 395 20.30 -24.74 12.57
N ARG A 396 19.19 -24.03 12.34
CA ARG A 396 17.82 -24.47 12.65
C ARG A 396 17.73 -25.96 12.38
N ILE A 397 17.51 -26.74 13.44
CA ILE A 397 17.34 -28.18 13.36
C ILE A 397 16.02 -28.40 12.61
N THR A 398 16.09 -28.91 11.39
CA THR A 398 14.89 -29.21 10.61
C THR A 398 14.14 -30.39 11.27
N PRO A 399 12.83 -30.55 11.08
CA PRO A 399 12.07 -31.67 11.63
C PRO A 399 12.67 -33.04 11.27
N ILE A 400 13.29 -33.13 10.09
CA ILE A 400 14.03 -34.31 9.61
C ILE A 400 15.31 -34.55 10.44
N LYS A 401 16.03 -33.48 10.83
CA LYS A 401 17.20 -33.60 11.71
C LYS A 401 16.80 -34.11 13.10
N ASN A 402 15.68 -33.67 13.68
CA ASN A 402 15.17 -34.21 14.96
C ASN A 402 14.89 -35.71 14.86
N LYS A 403 14.22 -36.15 13.79
CA LYS A 403 13.96 -37.56 13.53
C LYS A 403 15.22 -38.40 13.35
N ILE A 404 16.27 -37.82 12.76
CA ILE A 404 17.60 -38.47 12.68
C ILE A 404 18.18 -38.62 14.09
N ILE A 405 18.12 -37.58 14.93
CA ILE A 405 18.62 -37.63 16.32
C ILE A 405 17.90 -38.71 17.13
N GLU A 406 16.56 -38.77 17.06
CA GLU A 406 15.75 -39.80 17.74
C GLU A 406 16.18 -41.21 17.33
N LEU A 407 16.25 -41.49 16.01
CA LEU A 407 16.65 -42.80 15.51
C LEU A 407 18.11 -43.17 15.82
N VAL A 408 18.99 -42.18 15.92
CA VAL A 408 20.38 -42.40 16.35
C VAL A 408 20.43 -42.78 17.83
N ASN A 409 19.70 -42.06 18.69
CA ASN A 409 19.66 -42.34 20.12
C ASN A 409 19.02 -43.71 20.40
N GLU A 410 17.92 -44.06 19.72
CA GLU A 410 17.32 -45.40 19.81
C GLU A 410 18.30 -46.52 19.42
N GLN A 411 19.15 -46.28 18.40
CA GLN A 411 20.16 -47.26 17.99
C GLN A 411 21.35 -47.34 18.96
N LYS A 412 21.74 -46.22 19.59
CA LYS A 412 22.73 -46.21 20.67
C LYS A 412 22.24 -47.04 21.86
N GLU A 413 21.00 -46.83 22.29
CA GLU A 413 20.40 -47.55 23.42
C GLU A 413 20.23 -49.04 23.16
N LYS A 414 19.82 -49.44 21.94
CA LYS A 414 19.49 -50.85 21.65
C LYS A 414 20.65 -51.70 21.14
N HIS A 415 21.60 -51.11 20.41
CA HIS A 415 22.57 -51.88 19.63
C HIS A 415 24.03 -51.40 19.76
N ASN A 416 24.27 -50.33 20.52
CA ASN A 416 25.60 -49.73 20.73
C ASN A 416 26.37 -49.37 19.44
N LYS A 417 25.69 -49.36 18.28
CA LYS A 417 26.26 -49.08 16.96
C LYS A 417 25.24 -48.42 16.05
N ILE A 418 25.61 -47.28 15.48
CA ILE A 418 24.76 -46.49 14.59
C ILE A 418 24.88 -47.03 13.16
N THR A 419 23.75 -47.39 12.56
CA THR A 419 23.68 -47.86 11.17
C THR A 419 23.01 -46.83 10.27
N VAL A 420 23.83 -45.98 9.64
CA VAL A 420 23.40 -44.91 8.72
C VAL A 420 22.45 -45.41 7.61
N SER A 421 22.70 -46.62 7.09
CA SER A 421 21.86 -47.25 6.05
C SER A 421 20.43 -47.54 6.53
N LYS A 422 20.25 -47.91 7.81
CA LYS A 422 18.94 -48.22 8.41
C LYS A 422 18.11 -46.95 8.60
N ILE A 423 18.73 -45.88 9.11
CA ILE A 423 18.12 -44.57 9.30
C ILE A 423 17.73 -43.94 7.94
N SER A 424 18.62 -44.04 6.95
CA SER A 424 18.37 -43.58 5.58
C SER A 424 17.16 -44.27 4.94
N LYS A 425 17.03 -45.60 5.12
CA LYS A 425 15.87 -46.36 4.64
C LYS A 425 14.57 -46.00 5.38
N GLN A 426 14.62 -45.84 6.70
CA GLN A 426 13.44 -45.49 7.52
C GLN A 426 12.88 -44.10 7.21
N LEU A 427 13.75 -43.15 6.89
CA LEU A 427 13.36 -41.76 6.62
C LEU A 427 13.23 -41.44 5.13
N ASN A 428 13.49 -42.41 4.24
CA ASN A 428 13.51 -42.25 2.78
C ASN A 428 14.36 -41.05 2.31
N ILE A 429 15.57 -40.94 2.83
CA ILE A 429 16.53 -39.85 2.55
C ILE A 429 17.91 -40.42 2.21
N SER A 430 18.76 -39.64 1.53
CA SER A 430 20.07 -40.12 1.10
C SER A 430 21.00 -40.42 2.28
N ARG A 431 21.81 -41.49 2.16
CA ARG A 431 22.78 -41.89 3.20
C ARG A 431 23.81 -40.80 3.47
N ALA A 432 24.24 -40.08 2.43
CA ALA A 432 25.17 -38.97 2.53
C ALA A 432 24.62 -37.84 3.40
N TYR A 433 23.33 -37.52 3.25
CA TYR A 433 22.67 -36.53 4.09
C TYR A 433 22.60 -36.96 5.56
N VAL A 434 22.20 -38.21 5.84
CA VAL A 434 22.18 -38.75 7.21
C VAL A 434 23.58 -38.74 7.85
N TYR A 435 24.60 -39.18 7.12
CA TYR A 435 25.98 -39.17 7.59
C TYR A 435 26.47 -37.75 7.93
N ASN A 436 26.19 -36.78 7.04
CA ASN A 436 26.56 -35.39 7.25
C ASN A 436 25.87 -34.80 8.48
N VAL A 437 24.59 -35.12 8.71
CA VAL A 437 23.85 -34.67 9.91
C VAL A 437 24.43 -35.27 11.20
N ILE A 438 24.75 -36.57 11.21
CA ILE A 438 25.33 -37.23 12.38
C ILE A 438 26.72 -36.64 12.69
N LYS A 439 27.55 -36.44 11.66
CA LYS A 439 28.88 -35.81 11.78
C LYS A 439 28.79 -34.36 12.23
N GLU A 440 27.82 -33.61 11.71
CA GLU A 440 27.57 -32.21 12.07
C GLU A 440 27.16 -32.05 13.55
N LEU A 441 26.49 -33.04 14.12
CA LEU A 441 25.97 -33.03 15.49
C LEU A 441 26.86 -33.77 16.50
N ASN A 442 28.06 -34.23 16.09
CA ASN A 442 28.96 -35.03 16.93
C ASN A 442 28.28 -36.24 17.61
N LEU A 443 27.40 -36.93 16.87
CA LEU A 443 26.66 -38.07 17.40
C LEU A 443 27.34 -39.42 17.13
N LEU A 444 28.50 -39.44 16.49
CA LEU A 444 29.32 -40.65 16.28
C LEU A 444 30.00 -41.11 17.57
#